data_AF-A0A2V5NK34-F1
#
_entry.id   AF-A0A2V5NK34-F1
#
_cell.length_a   1.000
_cell.length_b   1.000
_cell.length_c   1.000
_cell.angle_alpha   90.00
_cell.angle_beta   90.00
_cell.angle_gamma   90.00
#
_symmetry.space_group_name_H-M   'P 1'
#
loop_
_entity.id
_entity.type
_entity.pdbx_description
1 polymer ?
#
loop_
_entity_poly.entity_id
_entity_poly.type
_entity_poly.pdbx_seq_one_letter_code
_entity_poly.pdbx_strand_id
1 'polypeptide(L)'
;STSSSSLIVTDIPFQLAKFVRCYLQDQSLTPLLLTGDPQTRQHLLGSGGAILFATFILAMLGLWLIIVRRWREPWWRFVLYGLAVSILPGAITDWPFHQMRLMGYAVFLLVLTVAGLEWLLAPAEPRKSASGTSQESYSGEPDRPAVIGHGMSRPVRLGILGILLAATVAQAIDFQVTYAREGPKRLYEFDALYKVLYDRAVAQPQRPIYLENGQWGPAYMDAYWYATVERRPLSEFVRLSDGARPPSGAIVLSSNSDCQNCEIIQKSGVYELYRAK
;
A
#
# COMPACT_ATOMS: atom_id res chain seq x y z
N SER A 1 -27.26 -5.46 -38.93
CA SER A 1 -27.57 -4.50 -37.84
C SER A 1 -28.46 -5.22 -36.84
N THR A 2 -28.30 -4.97 -35.54
CA THR A 2 -29.00 -5.54 -34.36
C THR A 2 -28.52 -6.91 -33.84
N SER A 3 -27.34 -6.95 -33.19
CA SER A 3 -26.99 -8.00 -32.21
C SER A 3 -25.98 -7.48 -31.18
N SER A 4 -26.31 -6.37 -30.49
CA SER A 4 -25.42 -5.80 -29.46
C SER A 4 -26.16 -5.33 -28.20
N SER A 5 -27.49 -5.49 -28.12
CA SER A 5 -28.29 -4.93 -27.03
C SER A 5 -28.65 -5.92 -25.93
N SER A 6 -28.49 -7.23 -26.15
CA SER A 6 -28.87 -8.29 -25.20
C SER A 6 -27.75 -8.76 -24.27
N LEU A 7 -26.48 -8.44 -24.56
CA LEU A 7 -25.33 -8.79 -23.70
C LEU A 7 -25.10 -7.80 -22.54
N ILE A 8 -25.61 -6.56 -22.66
CA ILE A 8 -25.31 -5.49 -21.70
C ILE A 8 -26.14 -5.62 -20.41
N VAL A 9 -27.35 -6.18 -20.48
CA VAL A 9 -28.31 -6.14 -19.37
C VAL A 9 -28.00 -7.18 -18.28
N THR A 10 -27.35 -8.29 -18.62
CA THR A 10 -26.94 -9.33 -17.65
C THR A 10 -25.59 -9.08 -17.00
N ASP A 11 -24.76 -8.20 -17.57
CA ASP A 11 -23.42 -7.89 -17.04
C ASP A 11 -23.44 -6.84 -15.92
N ILE A 12 -24.36 -5.87 -15.98
CA ILE A 12 -24.43 -4.79 -14.97
C ILE A 12 -24.63 -5.34 -13.54
N PRO A 13 -25.55 -6.28 -13.27
CA PRO A 13 -25.73 -6.83 -11.94
C PRO A 13 -24.48 -7.56 -11.42
N PHE A 14 -23.80 -8.29 -12.31
CA PHE A 14 -22.57 -9.02 -11.97
C PHE A 14 -21.41 -8.07 -11.63
N GLN A 15 -21.19 -7.04 -12.46
CA GLN A 15 -20.15 -6.05 -12.23
C GLN A 15 -20.43 -5.19 -10.99
N LEU A 16 -21.69 -4.83 -10.75
CA LEU A 16 -22.08 -4.12 -9.53
C LEU A 16 -21.85 -4.99 -8.28
N ALA A 17 -22.22 -6.27 -8.32
CA ALA A 17 -21.96 -7.18 -7.21
C ALA A 17 -20.46 -7.35 -6.94
N LYS A 18 -19.64 -7.45 -7.99
CA LYS A 18 -18.18 -7.50 -7.89
C LYS A 18 -17.61 -6.22 -7.27
N PHE A 19 -18.06 -5.06 -7.77
CA PHE A 19 -17.68 -3.76 -7.23
C PHE A 19 -18.02 -3.63 -5.74
N VAL A 20 -19.27 -3.94 -5.35
CA VAL A 20 -19.70 -3.86 -3.94
C VAL A 20 -18.89 -4.82 -3.07
N ARG A 21 -18.62 -6.03 -3.55
CA ARG A 21 -17.77 -7.00 -2.85
C ARG A 21 -16.36 -6.45 -2.63
N CYS A 22 -15.71 -5.93 -3.68
CA CYS A 22 -14.37 -5.35 -3.58
C CYS A 22 -14.36 -4.14 -2.64
N TYR A 23 -15.35 -3.26 -2.74
CA TYR A 23 -15.50 -2.10 -1.85
C TYR A 23 -15.59 -2.52 -0.37
N LEU A 24 -16.36 -3.56 -0.05
CA LEU A 24 -16.48 -4.09 1.32
C LEU A 24 -15.21 -4.82 1.77
N GLN A 25 -14.55 -5.55 0.86
CA GLN A 25 -13.28 -6.23 1.15
C GLN A 25 -12.15 -5.23 1.43
N ASP A 26 -12.12 -4.10 0.74
CA ASP A 26 -11.17 -3.01 0.96
C ASP A 26 -11.33 -2.35 2.36
N GLN A 27 -12.52 -2.49 2.97
CA GLN A 27 -12.80 -2.05 4.34
C GLN A 27 -12.61 -3.15 5.40
N SER A 28 -12.22 -4.35 5.00
CA SER A 28 -12.13 -5.47 5.96
C SER A 28 -11.05 -5.22 7.01
N LEU A 29 -11.38 -5.51 8.27
CA LEU A 29 -10.50 -5.24 9.40
C LEU A 29 -9.27 -6.15 9.41
N THR A 30 -9.37 -7.36 8.86
CA THR A 30 -8.28 -8.34 8.88
C THR A 30 -7.08 -7.88 8.06
N PRO A 31 -7.20 -7.49 6.78
CA PRO A 31 -6.10 -6.90 6.03
C PRO A 31 -5.65 -5.54 6.59
N LEU A 32 -6.57 -4.71 7.07
CA LEU A 32 -6.21 -3.41 7.65
C LEU A 32 -5.36 -3.55 8.92
N LEU A 33 -5.65 -4.50 9.81
CA LEU A 33 -5.06 -4.55 11.15
C LEU A 33 -4.12 -5.75 11.40
N LEU A 34 -4.33 -6.87 10.71
CA LEU A 34 -3.68 -8.15 11.05
C LEU A 34 -2.78 -8.69 9.94
N THR A 35 -3.27 -8.79 8.70
CA THR A 35 -2.58 -9.53 7.64
C THR A 35 -1.89 -8.63 6.61
N GLY A 36 -2.40 -7.42 6.40
CA GLY A 36 -1.90 -6.50 5.36
C GLY A 36 -2.24 -6.95 3.94
N ASP A 37 -1.48 -6.43 2.97
CA ASP A 37 -1.60 -6.80 1.56
C ASP A 37 -1.05 -8.21 1.31
N PRO A 38 -1.76 -9.08 0.58
CA PRO A 38 -1.19 -10.36 0.14
C PRO A 38 -0.01 -10.18 -0.83
N GLN A 39 0.08 -9.05 -1.52
CA GLN A 39 1.14 -8.79 -2.49
C GLN A 39 2.46 -8.48 -1.79
N THR A 40 3.38 -9.44 -1.88
CA THR A 40 4.73 -9.43 -1.33
C THR A 40 5.63 -8.31 -1.87
N ARG A 41 5.26 -7.62 -2.94
CA ARG A 41 5.95 -6.38 -3.40
C ARG A 41 5.59 -5.15 -2.57
N GLN A 42 4.38 -5.13 -2.02
CA GLN A 42 3.80 -3.94 -1.37
C GLN A 42 3.82 -4.06 0.15
N HIS A 43 3.59 -5.27 0.66
CA HIS A 43 3.54 -5.54 2.10
C HIS A 43 4.44 -6.71 2.46
N LEU A 44 4.94 -6.71 3.69
CA LEU A 44 5.68 -7.82 4.25
C LEU A 44 4.71 -8.78 4.93
N LEU A 45 4.53 -9.98 4.38
CA LEU A 45 3.64 -10.98 4.97
C LEU A 45 4.05 -11.30 6.41
N GLY A 46 3.07 -11.30 7.31
CA GLY A 46 3.28 -11.57 8.72
C GLY A 46 3.80 -10.40 9.55
N SER A 47 4.00 -9.20 8.97
CA SER A 47 4.43 -8.01 9.71
C SER A 47 3.26 -7.17 10.26
N GLY A 48 2.07 -7.76 10.42
CA GLY A 48 0.85 -7.06 10.84
C GLY A 48 0.02 -6.47 9.69
N GLY A 49 -0.94 -5.62 10.04
CA GLY A 49 -1.85 -4.96 9.10
C GLY A 49 -1.26 -3.79 8.30
N ALA A 50 -2.07 -3.27 7.37
CA ALA A 50 -1.76 -2.08 6.59
C ALA A 50 -1.69 -0.78 7.43
N ILE A 51 -2.37 -0.73 8.57
CA ILE A 51 -2.40 0.41 9.47
C ILE A 51 -2.15 -0.02 10.92
N LEU A 52 -1.61 0.90 11.72
CA LEU A 52 -1.38 0.67 13.15
C LEU A 52 -2.69 0.62 13.93
N PHE A 53 -2.77 -0.21 14.97
CA PHE A 53 -3.96 -0.31 15.83
C PHE A 53 -4.30 1.05 16.44
N ALA A 54 -3.29 1.78 16.91
CA ALA A 54 -3.47 3.11 17.48
C ALA A 54 -4.06 4.10 16.47
N THR A 55 -3.57 4.07 15.23
CA THR A 55 -4.09 4.92 14.15
C THR A 55 -5.54 4.58 13.87
N PHE A 56 -5.89 3.30 13.77
CA PHE A 56 -7.26 2.86 13.56
C PHE A 56 -8.19 3.29 14.70
N ILE A 57 -7.81 3.05 15.96
CA ILE A 57 -8.62 3.42 17.13
C ILE A 57 -8.84 4.94 17.17
N LEU A 58 -7.80 5.74 16.93
CA LEU A 58 -7.91 7.20 16.89
C LEU A 58 -8.77 7.68 15.72
N ALA A 59 -8.65 7.06 14.55
CA ALA A 59 -9.47 7.39 13.39
C ALA A 59 -10.95 7.07 13.64
N MET A 60 -11.26 5.92 14.26
CA MET A 60 -12.64 5.56 14.63
C MET A 60 -13.22 6.49 15.70
N LEU A 61 -12.43 6.87 16.71
CA LEU A 61 -12.82 7.86 17.69
C LEU A 61 -13.08 9.23 17.03
N GLY A 62 -12.20 9.65 16.14
CA GLY A 62 -12.35 10.88 15.37
C GLY A 62 -13.60 10.87 14.49
N LEU A 63 -13.82 9.79 13.75
CA LEU A 63 -15.02 9.57 12.93
C LEU A 63 -16.30 9.69 13.76
N TRP A 64 -16.35 9.02 14.91
CA TRP A 64 -17.47 9.12 15.84
C TRP A 64 -17.70 10.55 16.31
N LEU A 65 -16.66 11.26 16.74
CA LEU A 65 -16.74 12.65 17.18
C LEU A 65 -17.25 13.59 16.09
N ILE A 66 -16.80 13.38 14.86
CA ILE A 66 -17.23 14.15 13.70
C ILE A 66 -18.70 13.91 13.41
N ILE A 67 -19.14 12.65 13.34
CA ILE A 67 -20.54 12.31 13.05
C ILE A 67 -21.47 12.91 14.13
N VAL A 68 -21.11 12.79 15.40
CA VAL A 68 -21.96 13.25 16.51
C VAL A 68 -21.97 14.78 16.66
N ARG A 69 -20.84 15.45 16.41
CA ARG A 69 -20.68 16.88 16.77
C ARG A 69 -20.39 17.82 15.61
N ARG A 70 -19.64 17.37 14.60
CA ARG A 70 -19.08 18.23 13.54
C ARG A 70 -19.62 17.93 12.13
N TRP A 71 -20.60 17.04 11.98
CA TRP A 71 -21.10 16.60 10.67
C TRP A 71 -21.73 17.72 9.83
N ARG A 72 -22.13 18.83 10.47
CA ARG A 72 -22.69 20.01 9.79
C ARG A 72 -21.62 20.93 9.22
N GLU A 73 -20.37 20.80 9.65
CA GLU A 73 -19.27 21.63 9.17
C GLU A 73 -18.85 21.21 7.74
N PRO A 74 -18.71 22.14 6.78
CA PRO A 74 -18.39 21.82 5.39
C PRO A 74 -17.10 21.02 5.21
N TRP A 75 -16.06 21.37 5.98
CA TRP A 75 -14.77 20.68 5.97
C TRP A 75 -14.90 19.20 6.31
N TRP A 76 -15.61 18.86 7.38
CA TRP A 76 -15.76 17.46 7.79
C TRP A 76 -16.65 16.66 6.86
N ARG A 77 -17.62 17.29 6.21
CA ARG A 77 -18.37 16.65 5.11
C ARG A 77 -17.45 16.27 3.97
N PHE A 78 -16.55 17.18 3.55
CA PHE A 78 -15.54 16.88 2.55
C PHE A 78 -14.66 15.69 2.96
N VAL A 79 -14.20 15.64 4.23
CA VAL A 79 -13.41 14.51 4.75
C VAL A 79 -14.20 13.21 4.71
N LEU A 80 -15.48 13.20 5.11
CA LEU A 80 -16.34 12.01 5.09
C LEU A 80 -16.63 11.52 3.67
N TYR A 81 -16.93 12.43 2.74
CA TYR A 81 -17.12 12.10 1.34
C TYR A 81 -15.82 11.59 0.70
N GLY A 82 -14.70 12.25 0.99
CA GLY A 82 -13.37 11.85 0.54
C GLY A 82 -13.00 10.46 1.02
N LEU A 83 -13.25 10.15 2.30
CA LEU A 83 -13.05 8.80 2.87
C LEU A 83 -13.83 7.74 2.08
N ALA A 84 -15.13 7.98 1.81
CA ALA A 84 -15.96 7.04 1.05
C ALA A 84 -15.48 6.87 -0.40
N VAL A 85 -15.15 7.97 -1.08
CA VAL A 85 -14.71 7.98 -2.48
C VAL A 85 -13.32 7.39 -2.65
N SER A 86 -12.44 7.51 -1.64
CA SER A 86 -11.05 7.05 -1.71
C SER A 86 -10.87 5.54 -1.86
N ILE A 87 -11.93 4.75 -1.67
CA ILE A 87 -11.94 3.29 -1.84
C ILE A 87 -12.21 2.91 -3.31
N LEU A 88 -12.77 3.83 -4.11
CA LEU A 88 -13.13 3.55 -5.51
C LEU A 88 -11.98 2.97 -6.35
N PRO A 89 -10.73 3.46 -6.26
CA PRO A 89 -9.63 2.89 -7.05
C PRO A 89 -9.38 1.40 -6.76
N GLY A 90 -9.67 0.92 -5.54
CA GLY A 90 -9.62 -0.51 -5.21
C GLY A 90 -10.87 -1.24 -5.72
N ALA A 91 -12.05 -0.68 -5.47
CA ALA A 91 -13.34 -1.31 -5.76
C ALA A 91 -13.62 -1.54 -7.27
N ILE A 92 -13.05 -0.72 -8.16
CA ILE A 92 -13.21 -0.89 -9.63
C ILE A 92 -12.33 -2.01 -10.21
N THR A 93 -11.58 -2.71 -9.38
CA THR A 93 -10.63 -3.73 -9.81
C THR A 93 -11.04 -5.13 -9.38
N ASP A 94 -10.34 -6.11 -9.94
CA ASP A 94 -10.68 -7.53 -9.78
C ASP A 94 -9.95 -8.21 -8.61
N TRP A 95 -9.08 -7.46 -7.95
CA TRP A 95 -8.18 -7.98 -6.92
C TRP A 95 -8.64 -7.53 -5.53
N PRO A 96 -8.77 -8.46 -4.57
CA PRO A 96 -9.17 -8.11 -3.21
C PRO A 96 -8.03 -7.40 -2.48
N PHE A 97 -8.33 -6.28 -1.80
CA PHE A 97 -7.47 -5.52 -0.90
C PHE A 97 -6.06 -5.23 -1.44
N HIS A 98 -5.87 -4.04 -2.02
CA HIS A 98 -4.60 -3.61 -2.59
C HIS A 98 -4.17 -2.26 -2.01
N GLN A 99 -3.15 -2.25 -1.15
CA GLN A 99 -2.74 -1.10 -0.33
C GLN A 99 -2.42 0.15 -1.16
N MET A 100 -1.69 0.00 -2.27
CA MET A 100 -1.35 1.16 -3.13
C MET A 100 -2.59 1.84 -3.75
N ARG A 101 -3.66 1.08 -4.03
CA ARG A 101 -4.93 1.64 -4.53
C ARG A 101 -5.71 2.36 -3.43
N LEU A 102 -5.48 1.97 -2.18
CA LEU A 102 -6.09 2.53 -0.97
C LEU A 102 -5.23 3.62 -0.30
N MET A 103 -4.19 4.14 -0.96
CA MET A 103 -3.34 5.19 -0.39
C MET A 103 -4.16 6.44 -0.02
N GLY A 104 -5.16 6.79 -0.83
CA GLY A 104 -6.09 7.89 -0.52
C GLY A 104 -6.90 7.62 0.76
N TYR A 105 -7.35 6.38 0.96
CA TYR A 105 -8.09 5.96 2.14
C TYR A 105 -7.26 6.11 3.42
N ALA A 106 -5.98 5.71 3.37
CA ALA A 106 -5.05 5.91 4.47
C ALA A 106 -4.89 7.39 4.85
N VAL A 107 -4.83 8.31 3.88
CA VAL A 107 -4.74 9.76 4.12
C VAL A 107 -5.96 10.27 4.90
N PHE A 108 -7.18 9.89 4.50
CA PHE A 108 -8.38 10.32 5.22
C PHE A 108 -8.46 9.72 6.63
N LEU A 109 -8.05 8.46 6.82
CA LEU A 109 -7.93 7.86 8.16
C LEU A 109 -6.97 8.66 9.05
N LEU A 110 -5.82 9.08 8.53
CA LEU A 110 -4.87 9.93 9.27
C LEU A 110 -5.49 11.27 9.65
N VAL A 111 -6.24 11.93 8.76
CA VAL A 111 -6.94 13.18 9.07
C VAL A 111 -7.97 12.98 10.18
N LEU A 112 -8.69 11.85 10.21
CA LEU A 112 -9.64 11.55 11.27
C LEU A 112 -8.97 11.40 12.64
N THR A 113 -7.71 10.94 12.70
CA THR A 113 -6.99 10.84 13.98
C THR A 113 -6.85 12.19 14.69
N VAL A 114 -6.84 13.31 13.94
CA VAL A 114 -6.74 14.67 14.51
C VAL A 114 -7.90 14.94 15.47
N ALA A 115 -9.13 14.64 15.06
CA ALA A 115 -10.30 14.84 15.92
C ALA A 115 -10.25 13.96 17.18
N GLY A 116 -9.74 12.72 17.05
CA GLY A 116 -9.53 11.83 18.19
C GLY A 116 -8.46 12.34 19.16
N LEU A 117 -7.33 12.82 18.64
CA LEU A 117 -6.24 13.39 19.42
C LEU A 117 -6.63 14.70 20.10
N GLU A 118 -7.31 15.60 19.40
CA GLU A 118 -7.86 16.84 19.98
C GLU A 118 -8.69 16.55 21.22
N TRP A 119 -9.53 15.52 21.17
CA TRP A 119 -10.37 15.14 22.30
C TRP A 119 -9.60 14.50 23.46
N LEU A 120 -8.59 13.66 23.17
CA LEU A 120 -7.73 13.06 24.19
C LEU A 120 -6.86 14.09 24.91
N LEU A 121 -6.38 15.10 24.17
CA LEU A 121 -5.49 16.14 24.68
C LEU A 121 -6.23 17.36 25.25
N ALA A 122 -7.54 17.46 25.03
CA ALA A 122 -8.35 18.57 25.53
C ALA A 122 -8.12 18.82 27.03
N PRO A 123 -7.94 20.09 27.45
CA PRO A 123 -7.83 20.44 28.86
C PRO A 123 -9.05 19.94 29.66
N ALA A 124 -8.85 19.62 30.94
CA ALA A 124 -9.98 19.41 31.84
C ALA A 124 -10.72 20.75 31.96
N GLU A 125 -12.05 20.75 31.80
CA GLU A 125 -12.80 21.96 32.09
C GLU A 125 -12.58 22.36 33.55
N PRO A 126 -12.29 23.63 33.84
CA PRO A 126 -12.27 24.11 35.21
C PRO A 126 -13.64 23.80 35.80
N ARG A 127 -13.66 23.10 36.94
CA ARG A 127 -14.87 22.98 37.78
C ARG A 127 -15.40 24.41 37.90
N LYS A 128 -16.60 24.69 37.36
CA LYS A 128 -17.29 25.94 37.67
C LYS A 128 -17.52 25.93 39.17
N SER A 129 -16.58 26.50 39.92
CA SER A 129 -16.79 26.86 41.31
C SER A 129 -18.01 27.76 41.29
N ALA A 130 -19.10 27.30 41.89
CA ALA A 130 -20.23 28.15 42.20
C ALA A 130 -19.72 29.24 43.16
N SER A 131 -19.30 30.36 42.59
CA SER A 131 -19.06 31.61 43.28
C SER A 131 -19.18 32.70 42.22
N GLY A 132 -20.32 33.38 42.23
CA GLY A 132 -20.63 34.42 41.27
C GLY A 132 -19.62 35.57 41.32
N THR A 133 -19.44 36.25 40.20
CA THR A 133 -19.96 37.62 39.99
C THR A 133 -19.70 37.96 38.52
N SER A 134 -20.72 38.51 37.89
CA SER A 134 -20.77 39.03 36.52
C SER A 134 -19.67 40.03 36.22
N GLN A 135 -18.94 39.83 35.11
CA GLN A 135 -18.42 40.92 34.30
C GLN A 135 -18.29 40.48 32.84
N GLU A 136 -19.12 41.11 32.00
CA GLU A 136 -19.04 41.07 30.56
C GLU A 136 -17.71 41.71 30.11
N SER A 137 -16.95 41.00 29.28
CA SER A 137 -15.95 41.64 28.42
C SER A 137 -15.98 40.95 27.06
N TYR A 138 -16.36 41.76 26.07
CA TYR A 138 -16.49 41.42 24.67
C TYR A 138 -15.09 41.38 24.05
N SER A 139 -14.61 40.20 23.65
CA SER A 139 -13.50 40.08 22.70
C SER A 139 -13.81 38.95 21.73
N GLY A 140 -14.06 39.33 20.46
CA GLY A 140 -14.40 38.43 19.38
C GLY A 140 -13.23 37.56 18.96
N GLU A 141 -13.12 36.40 19.61
CA GLU A 141 -12.32 35.27 19.13
C GLU A 141 -13.30 34.19 18.68
N PRO A 142 -13.15 33.58 17.49
CA PRO A 142 -14.10 32.59 17.03
C PRO A 142 -14.14 31.44 18.02
N ASP A 143 -15.29 31.30 18.69
CA ASP A 143 -15.61 30.24 19.64
C ASP A 143 -15.20 28.90 19.03
N ARG A 144 -14.02 28.40 19.43
CA ARG A 144 -13.71 26.99 19.29
C ARG A 144 -14.82 26.28 20.07
N PRO A 145 -15.65 25.44 19.43
CA PRO A 145 -16.75 24.80 20.12
C PRO A 145 -16.18 24.09 21.34
N ALA A 146 -16.51 24.60 22.53
CA ALA A 146 -16.09 24.02 23.80
C ALA A 146 -16.44 22.55 23.73
N VAL A 147 -15.41 21.70 23.74
CA VAL A 147 -15.59 20.26 23.69
C VAL A 147 -16.10 19.86 25.06
N ILE A 148 -17.42 19.97 25.28
CA ILE A 148 -18.10 19.58 26.51
C ILE A 148 -17.91 18.07 26.66
N GLY A 149 -16.83 17.71 27.34
CA GLY A 149 -16.41 16.35 27.60
C GLY A 149 -17.06 15.83 28.86
N HIS A 150 -18.39 15.73 28.90
CA HIS A 150 -19.05 14.91 29.90
C HIS A 150 -18.77 13.44 29.57
N GLY A 151 -17.87 12.80 30.34
CA GLY A 151 -17.70 11.35 30.31
C GLY A 151 -16.40 10.81 30.90
N MET A 152 -15.27 11.49 30.73
CA MET A 152 -13.97 10.93 31.14
C MET A 152 -12.95 11.99 31.58
N SER A 153 -12.28 11.73 32.71
CA SER A 153 -11.29 12.63 33.30
C SER A 153 -10.00 12.68 32.46
N ARG A 154 -9.30 13.82 32.50
CA ARG A 154 -8.03 14.03 31.78
C ARG A 154 -6.97 12.95 32.05
N PRO A 155 -6.69 12.50 33.30
CA PRO A 155 -5.69 11.45 33.52
C PRO A 155 -6.06 10.14 32.82
N VAL A 156 -7.35 9.78 32.75
CA VAL A 156 -7.78 8.57 32.03
C VAL A 156 -7.55 8.72 30.53
N ARG A 157 -7.87 9.89 29.93
CA ARG A 157 -7.59 10.15 28.51
C ARG A 157 -6.11 10.08 28.19
N LEU A 158 -5.26 10.66 29.03
CA LEU A 158 -3.80 10.57 28.89
C LEU A 158 -3.30 9.13 29.08
N GLY A 159 -3.91 8.36 29.98
CA GLY A 159 -3.65 6.93 30.12
C GLY A 159 -3.95 6.15 28.84
N ILE A 160 -5.12 6.39 28.22
CA ILE A 160 -5.48 5.82 26.91
C ILE A 160 -4.44 6.19 25.86
N LEU A 161 -4.08 7.47 25.76
CA LEU A 161 -3.05 7.93 24.82
C LEU A 161 -1.71 7.23 25.07
N GLY A 162 -1.28 7.09 26.32
CA GLY A 162 -0.06 6.37 26.70
C GLY A 162 -0.09 4.91 26.26
N ILE A 163 -1.22 4.21 26.43
CA ILE A 163 -1.41 2.83 25.96
C ILE A 163 -1.32 2.75 24.43
N LEU A 164 -1.97 3.67 23.71
CA LEU A 164 -1.94 3.70 22.25
C LEU A 164 -0.52 3.96 21.70
N LEU A 165 0.24 4.84 22.36
CA LEU A 165 1.65 5.09 22.02
C LEU A 165 2.52 3.87 22.30
N ALA A 166 2.35 3.21 23.45
CA ALA A 166 3.08 1.99 23.78
C ALA A 166 2.78 0.86 22.77
N ALA A 167 1.50 0.70 22.39
CA ALA A 167 1.10 -0.25 21.35
C ALA A 167 1.73 0.08 19.99
N THR A 168 1.82 1.35 19.63
CA THR A 168 2.50 1.81 18.40
C THR A 168 3.98 1.42 18.40
N VAL A 169 4.67 1.65 19.51
CA VAL A 169 6.08 1.26 19.66
C VAL A 169 6.25 -0.26 19.57
N ALA A 170 5.37 -1.03 20.22
CA ALA A 170 5.40 -2.49 20.14
C ALA A 170 5.19 -3.00 18.70
N GLN A 171 4.21 -2.46 17.96
CA GLN A 171 4.01 -2.79 16.55
C GLN A 171 5.21 -2.41 15.68
N ALA A 172 5.84 -1.26 15.93
CA ALA A 172 7.02 -0.84 15.20
C ALA A 172 8.20 -1.79 15.45
N ILE A 173 8.42 -2.23 16.69
CA ILE A 173 9.46 -3.21 17.03
C ILE A 173 9.18 -4.55 16.33
N ASP A 174 7.95 -5.05 16.42
CA ASP A 174 7.55 -6.32 15.78
C ASP A 174 7.75 -6.27 14.25
N PHE A 175 7.34 -5.16 13.62
CA PHE A 175 7.60 -4.91 12.21
C PHE A 175 9.10 -4.93 11.90
N GLN A 176 9.93 -4.22 12.66
CA GLN A 176 11.38 -4.16 12.42
C GLN A 176 12.05 -5.53 12.59
N VAL A 177 11.66 -6.31 13.60
CA VAL A 177 12.17 -7.67 13.81
C VAL A 177 11.77 -8.59 12.66
N THR A 178 10.51 -8.53 12.23
CA THR A 178 10.01 -9.33 11.12
C THR A 178 10.66 -8.91 9.80
N TYR A 179 10.83 -7.61 9.57
CA TYR A 179 11.49 -7.06 8.39
C TYR A 179 12.97 -7.48 8.33
N ALA A 180 13.70 -7.42 9.45
CA ALA A 180 15.08 -7.89 9.48
C ALA A 180 15.21 -9.39 9.12
N ARG A 181 14.24 -10.21 9.51
CA ARG A 181 14.23 -11.65 9.24
C ARG A 181 13.75 -12.02 7.84
N GLU A 182 12.68 -11.39 7.36
CA GLU A 182 11.96 -11.77 6.14
C GLU A 182 12.23 -10.84 4.96
N GLY A 183 12.59 -9.58 5.21
CA GLY A 183 12.90 -8.58 4.18
C GLY A 183 13.97 -9.04 3.18
N PRO A 184 15.13 -9.57 3.62
CA PRO A 184 16.16 -10.08 2.71
C PRO A 184 15.71 -11.23 1.82
N LYS A 185 14.66 -11.98 2.19
CA LYS A 185 14.13 -13.08 1.37
C LYS A 185 13.33 -12.59 0.16
N ARG A 186 12.94 -11.31 0.14
CA ARG A 186 12.13 -10.68 -0.92
C ARG A 186 12.97 -10.08 -2.05
N LEU A 187 14.28 -10.30 -2.08
CA LEU A 187 15.14 -9.71 -3.12
C LEU A 187 14.69 -10.04 -4.55
N TYR A 188 14.08 -11.21 -4.77
CA TYR A 188 13.53 -11.58 -6.07
C TYR A 188 12.26 -10.79 -6.44
N GLU A 189 11.47 -10.35 -5.45
CA GLU A 189 10.26 -9.55 -5.68
C GLU A 189 10.57 -8.15 -6.22
N PHE A 190 11.78 -7.66 -5.94
CA PHE A 190 12.29 -6.35 -6.34
C PHE A 190 13.35 -6.44 -7.44
N ASP A 191 13.46 -7.60 -8.09
CA ASP A 191 14.36 -7.83 -9.23
C ASP A 191 15.85 -7.56 -8.90
N ALA A 192 16.20 -7.48 -7.62
CA ALA A 192 17.54 -7.12 -7.15
C ALA A 192 18.60 -8.15 -7.56
N LEU A 193 18.19 -9.39 -7.75
CA LEU A 193 19.03 -10.50 -8.17
C LEU A 193 19.38 -10.47 -9.67
N TYR A 194 18.66 -9.68 -10.47
CA TYR A 194 18.88 -9.55 -11.91
C TYR A 194 20.25 -8.95 -12.23
N LYS A 195 20.67 -7.92 -11.49
CA LYS A 195 21.90 -7.17 -11.76
C LYS A 195 23.15 -8.05 -11.80
N VAL A 196 23.22 -9.06 -10.93
CA VAL A 196 24.34 -10.01 -10.87
C VAL A 196 24.48 -10.77 -12.20
N LEU A 197 23.37 -11.19 -12.80
CA LEU A 197 23.38 -11.88 -14.08
C LEU A 197 23.63 -10.93 -15.24
N TYR A 198 23.04 -9.72 -15.19
CA TYR A 198 23.31 -8.68 -16.17
C TYR A 198 24.80 -8.37 -16.25
N ASP A 199 25.46 -8.16 -15.10
CA ASP A 199 26.91 -7.90 -15.03
C ASP A 199 27.73 -9.05 -15.60
N ARG A 200 27.31 -10.28 -15.31
CA ARG A 200 27.96 -11.46 -15.88
C ARG A 200 27.75 -11.58 -17.39
N ALA A 201 26.57 -11.23 -17.89
CA ALA A 201 26.24 -11.27 -19.31
C ALA A 201 27.01 -10.22 -20.11
N VAL A 202 27.07 -8.97 -19.63
CA VAL A 202 27.80 -7.90 -20.33
C VAL A 202 29.31 -8.08 -20.28
N ALA A 203 29.83 -8.81 -19.29
CA ALA A 203 31.23 -9.22 -19.23
C ALA A 203 31.60 -10.32 -20.24
N GLN A 204 30.62 -11.04 -20.81
CA GLN A 204 30.89 -11.97 -21.90
C GLN A 204 31.24 -11.21 -23.18
N PRO A 205 32.11 -11.75 -24.05
CA PRO A 205 32.44 -11.11 -25.32
C PRO A 205 31.35 -11.27 -26.39
N GLN A 206 30.43 -12.24 -26.25
CA GLN A 206 29.42 -12.50 -27.27
C GLN A 206 28.35 -11.41 -27.32
N ARG A 207 27.97 -11.00 -28.53
CA ARG A 207 26.90 -10.03 -28.82
C ARG A 207 26.08 -10.48 -30.04
N PRO A 208 24.78 -10.12 -30.11
CA PRO A 208 24.01 -9.45 -29.05
C PRO A 208 23.68 -10.40 -27.89
N ILE A 209 23.34 -9.83 -26.73
CA ILE A 209 22.75 -10.54 -25.59
C ILE A 209 21.25 -10.62 -25.82
N TYR A 210 20.70 -11.82 -25.83
CA TYR A 210 19.28 -12.04 -26.04
C TYR A 210 18.53 -11.97 -24.71
N LEU A 211 17.33 -11.37 -24.74
CA LEU A 211 16.49 -11.14 -23.58
C LEU A 211 15.22 -11.97 -23.73
N GLU A 212 15.08 -12.98 -22.89
CA GLU A 212 13.94 -13.90 -22.89
C GLU A 212 13.02 -13.59 -21.71
N ASN A 213 11.75 -13.32 -22.01
CA ASN A 213 10.74 -13.16 -20.97
C ASN A 213 10.19 -14.53 -20.58
N GLY A 214 10.05 -14.76 -19.29
CA GLY A 214 9.39 -15.91 -18.72
C GLY A 214 8.28 -15.52 -17.74
N GLN A 215 7.81 -16.52 -16.99
CA GLN A 215 6.72 -16.40 -16.03
C GLN A 215 6.99 -15.39 -14.90
N TRP A 216 8.26 -15.09 -14.61
CA TRP A 216 8.65 -14.22 -13.51
C TRP A 216 8.72 -12.73 -13.87
N GLY A 217 8.42 -12.38 -15.12
CA GLY A 217 8.30 -10.99 -15.56
C GLY A 217 9.12 -10.66 -16.80
N PRO A 218 9.03 -9.42 -17.30
CA PRO A 218 9.70 -9.00 -18.52
C PRO A 218 11.20 -8.73 -18.28
N ALA A 219 12.04 -9.76 -18.41
CA ALA A 219 13.50 -9.65 -18.24
C ALA A 219 14.14 -8.54 -19.07
N TYR A 220 13.54 -8.17 -20.21
CA TYR A 220 14.08 -7.11 -21.04
C TYR A 220 14.03 -5.71 -20.40
N MET A 221 13.06 -5.45 -19.51
CA MET A 221 12.93 -4.14 -18.87
C MET A 221 14.14 -3.85 -17.99
N ASP A 222 14.56 -4.82 -17.18
CA ASP A 222 15.72 -4.68 -16.30
C ASP A 222 17.02 -4.53 -17.10
N ALA A 223 17.20 -5.32 -18.17
CA ALA A 223 18.35 -5.17 -19.06
C ALA A 223 18.44 -3.77 -19.67
N TYR A 224 17.33 -3.24 -20.19
CA TYR A 224 17.31 -1.90 -20.79
C TYR A 224 17.51 -0.80 -19.76
N TRP A 225 16.95 -0.96 -18.56
CA TRP A 225 17.18 -0.05 -17.45
C TRP A 225 18.67 0.02 -17.10
N TYR A 226 19.30 -1.12 -16.84
CA TYR A 226 20.73 -1.17 -16.49
C TYR A 226 21.63 -0.72 -17.66
N ALA A 227 21.30 -1.08 -18.89
CA ALA A 227 22.02 -0.60 -20.07
C ALA A 227 21.97 0.93 -20.17
N THR A 228 20.82 1.53 -19.91
CA THR A 228 20.65 2.99 -19.91
C THR A 228 21.47 3.64 -18.80
N VAL A 229 21.38 3.12 -17.56
CA VAL A 229 22.14 3.63 -16.40
C VAL A 229 23.64 3.54 -16.64
N GLU A 230 24.12 2.45 -17.22
CA GLU A 230 25.53 2.20 -17.53
C GLU A 230 25.99 2.79 -18.87
N ARG A 231 25.12 3.51 -19.58
CA ARG A 231 25.39 4.12 -20.89
C ARG A 231 25.86 3.12 -21.95
N ARG A 232 25.33 1.90 -21.92
CA ARG A 232 25.55 0.88 -22.95
C ARG A 232 24.57 1.06 -24.11
N PRO A 233 25.02 0.83 -25.35
CA PRO A 233 24.12 0.91 -26.50
C PRO A 233 23.08 -0.21 -26.44
N LEU A 234 21.80 0.14 -26.58
CA LEU A 234 20.70 -0.82 -26.58
C LEU A 234 20.79 -1.84 -27.73
N SER A 235 21.56 -1.55 -28.78
CA SER A 235 21.86 -2.48 -29.88
C SER A 235 22.68 -3.70 -29.44
N GLU A 236 23.31 -3.68 -28.26
CA GLU A 236 23.94 -4.87 -27.68
C GLU A 236 22.91 -5.91 -27.21
N PHE A 237 21.63 -5.55 -27.17
CA PHE A 237 20.56 -6.35 -26.59
C PHE A 237 19.44 -6.61 -27.59
N VAL A 238 18.97 -7.85 -27.68
CA VAL A 238 17.87 -8.24 -28.55
C VAL A 238 16.78 -8.92 -27.74
N ARG A 239 15.59 -8.32 -27.70
CA ARG A 239 14.41 -8.95 -27.09
C ARG A 239 13.90 -10.07 -27.99
N LEU A 240 13.76 -11.27 -27.41
CA LEU A 240 13.06 -12.37 -28.05
C LEU A 240 11.54 -12.16 -27.93
N SER A 241 10.83 -12.52 -29.00
CA SER A 241 9.36 -12.62 -28.94
C SER A 241 8.97 -13.83 -28.10
N ASP A 242 7.76 -13.83 -27.55
CA ASP A 242 7.30 -14.93 -26.70
C ASP A 242 7.31 -16.27 -27.45
N GLY A 243 8.00 -17.27 -26.90
CA GLY A 243 8.18 -18.59 -27.51
C GLY A 243 9.23 -18.66 -28.63
N ALA A 244 9.87 -17.54 -28.99
CA ALA A 244 10.96 -17.53 -29.97
C ALA A 244 12.23 -18.17 -29.38
N ARG A 245 12.90 -19.01 -30.18
CA ARG A 245 14.14 -19.66 -29.75
C ARG A 245 15.35 -18.75 -29.99
N PRO A 246 16.28 -18.65 -29.04
CA PRO A 246 17.56 -17.98 -29.26
C PRO A 246 18.40 -18.72 -30.31
N PRO A 247 19.26 -18.01 -31.06
CA PRO A 247 20.24 -18.65 -31.95
C PRO A 247 21.23 -19.53 -31.17
N SER A 248 21.71 -20.60 -31.79
CA SER A 248 22.73 -21.48 -31.18
C SER A 248 24.01 -20.70 -30.84
N GLY A 249 24.55 -20.96 -29.64
CA GLY A 249 25.72 -20.28 -29.07
C GLY A 249 25.45 -18.89 -28.47
N ALA A 250 24.24 -18.34 -28.63
CA ALA A 250 23.88 -17.03 -28.11
C ALA A 250 23.85 -17.00 -26.58
N ILE A 251 24.21 -15.84 -26.01
CA ILE A 251 24.07 -15.55 -24.58
C ILE A 251 22.67 -15.01 -24.34
N VAL A 252 21.96 -15.61 -23.38
CA VAL A 252 20.57 -15.27 -23.08
C VAL A 252 20.43 -14.94 -21.60
N LEU A 253 19.85 -13.78 -21.30
CA LEU A 253 19.30 -13.45 -20.00
C LEU A 253 17.82 -13.77 -20.00
N SER A 254 17.40 -14.66 -19.10
CA SER A 254 16.05 -15.18 -19.05
C SER A 254 15.43 -15.02 -17.67
N SER A 255 14.16 -14.67 -17.64
CA SER A 255 13.27 -14.83 -16.47
C SER A 255 12.42 -16.10 -16.57
N ASN A 256 12.79 -17.01 -17.48
CA ASN A 256 12.22 -18.34 -17.59
C ASN A 256 13.13 -19.34 -16.86
N SER A 257 12.55 -20.16 -15.99
CA SER A 257 13.30 -21.09 -15.12
C SER A 257 13.60 -22.45 -15.76
N ASP A 258 13.08 -22.68 -16.98
CA ASP A 258 13.01 -24.02 -17.58
C ASP A 258 13.57 -24.04 -19.01
N CYS A 259 14.81 -23.59 -19.15
CA CYS A 259 15.51 -23.67 -20.43
C CYS A 259 15.83 -25.15 -20.78
N GLN A 260 15.18 -25.66 -21.83
CA GLN A 260 15.44 -26.99 -22.38
C GLN A 260 16.50 -26.89 -23.47
N ASN A 261 17.59 -27.66 -23.33
CA ASN A 261 18.74 -27.68 -24.24
C ASN A 261 19.58 -26.38 -24.26
N CYS A 262 20.14 -26.02 -23.11
CA CYS A 262 21.13 -24.96 -22.99
C CYS A 262 22.26 -25.34 -22.03
N GLU A 263 23.28 -24.49 -21.99
CA GLU A 263 24.34 -24.53 -20.99
C GLU A 263 24.13 -23.36 -20.01
N ILE A 264 23.71 -23.67 -18.78
CA ILE A 264 23.53 -22.66 -17.74
C ILE A 264 24.89 -22.12 -17.31
N ILE A 265 25.08 -20.81 -17.47
CA ILE A 265 26.29 -20.10 -17.04
C ILE A 265 26.15 -19.72 -15.57
N GLN A 266 24.99 -19.16 -15.19
CA GLN A 266 24.71 -18.74 -13.82
C GLN A 266 23.20 -18.65 -13.58
N LYS A 267 22.77 -18.98 -12.36
CA LYS A 267 21.40 -18.71 -11.87
C LYS A 267 21.45 -17.72 -10.71
N SER A 268 20.46 -16.86 -10.62
CA SER A 268 20.30 -15.89 -9.53
C SER A 268 18.82 -15.68 -9.23
N GLY A 269 18.32 -16.35 -8.20
CA GLY A 269 16.89 -16.38 -7.88
C GLY A 269 16.08 -17.02 -9.01
N VAL A 270 15.13 -16.25 -9.56
CA VAL A 270 14.23 -16.66 -10.65
C VAL A 270 14.79 -16.40 -12.05
N TYR A 271 15.99 -15.83 -12.13
CA TYR A 271 16.64 -15.45 -13.38
C TYR A 271 17.79 -16.39 -13.71
N GLU A 272 18.02 -16.56 -15.01
CA GLU A 272 19.06 -17.43 -15.54
C GLU A 272 19.86 -16.73 -16.64
N LEU A 273 21.17 -16.94 -16.62
CA LEU A 273 22.07 -16.62 -17.70
C LEU A 273 22.54 -17.93 -18.32
N TYR A 274 22.30 -18.12 -19.60
CA TYR A 274 22.67 -19.36 -20.29
C TYR A 274 23.22 -19.11 -21.69
N ARG A 275 23.85 -20.15 -22.23
CA ARG A 275 24.23 -20.26 -23.64
C ARG A 275 23.29 -21.24 -24.34
N ALA A 276 22.63 -20.78 -25.40
CA ALA A 276 21.76 -21.62 -26.21
C ALA A 276 22.58 -22.70 -26.95
N LYS A 277 22.04 -23.92 -27.08
CA LYS A 277 22.66 -25.02 -27.84
C LYS A 277 21.98 -25.19 -29.19
#